data_AF-A0AB39VGR1-F1
#
_entry.id   AF-A0AB39VGR1-F1
#
_cell.length_a   1.000
_cell.length_b   1.000
_cell.length_c   1.000
_cell.angle_alpha   90.00
_cell.angle_beta   90.00
_cell.angle_gamma   90.00
#
_symmetry.space_group_name_H-M   'P 1'
#
loop_
_entity.id
_entity.type
_entity.pdbx_description
1 polymer ?
#
loop_
_entity_poly.entity_id
_entity_poly.type
_entity_poly.pdbx_seq_one_letter_code
_entity_poly.pdbx_strand_id
1 'polypeptide(L)'
;MNMKEIFSDILANYDSEVIKLISEKYGFSEMESMRKFLYSETYEMLSDFELEMWEFSPLAILDMWENEKITGDPRNSVYIRGDSGV
;
A
#
# COMPACT_ATOMS: atom_id res chain seq x y z
N MET A 1 -13.66 -1.91 -21.41
CA MET A 1 -13.19 -1.56 -20.06
C MET A 1 -12.36 -0.30 -20.20
N ASN A 2 -12.74 0.78 -19.53
CA ASN A 2 -11.89 1.98 -19.46
C ASN A 2 -10.86 1.82 -18.34
N MET A 3 -9.77 2.59 -18.35
CA MET A 3 -8.68 2.44 -17.38
C MET A 3 -9.14 2.59 -15.92
N LYS A 4 -10.16 3.41 -15.66
CA LYS A 4 -10.73 3.60 -14.32
C LYS A 4 -11.53 2.39 -13.83
N GLU A 5 -12.20 1.67 -14.72
CA GLU A 5 -12.85 0.39 -14.39
C GLU A 5 -11.82 -0.67 -14.00
N ILE A 6 -10.69 -0.75 -14.73
CA ILE A 6 -9.58 -1.67 -14.39
C ILE A 6 -8.95 -1.29 -13.05
N PHE A 7 -8.85 0.00 -12.75
CA PHE A 7 -8.24 0.49 -11.51
C PHE A 7 -8.96 -0.01 -10.26
N SER A 8 -10.29 -0.11 -10.28
CA SER A 8 -11.03 -0.67 -9.14
C SER A 8 -10.67 -2.13 -8.88
N ASP A 9 -10.49 -2.94 -9.93
CA ASP A 9 -10.09 -4.35 -9.79
C ASP A 9 -8.64 -4.47 -9.30
N ILE A 10 -7.77 -3.55 -9.75
CA ILE A 10 -6.39 -3.46 -9.28
C ILE A 10 -6.37 -3.14 -7.77
N LEU A 11 -7.15 -2.15 -7.31
CA LEU A 11 -7.23 -1.79 -5.89
C LEU A 11 -7.72 -2.96 -5.03
N ALA A 12 -8.75 -3.68 -5.47
CA ALA A 12 -9.25 -4.85 -4.76
C ALA A 12 -8.18 -5.95 -4.60
N ASN A 13 -7.30 -6.10 -5.60
CA ASN A 13 -6.15 -7.00 -5.49
C ASN A 13 -5.15 -6.52 -4.42
N TYR A 14 -4.80 -5.23 -4.40
CA TYR A 14 -3.94 -4.68 -3.35
C TYR A 14 -4.55 -4.82 -1.96
N ASP A 15 -5.86 -4.58 -1.80
CA ASP A 15 -6.56 -4.78 -0.53
C ASP A 15 -6.32 -6.19 -0.01
N SER A 16 -6.61 -7.19 -0.83
CA SER A 16 -6.43 -8.59 -0.42
C SER A 16 -4.99 -8.95 -0.08
N GLU A 17 -4.03 -8.54 -0.92
CA GLU A 17 -2.62 -8.91 -0.77
C GLU A 17 -1.96 -8.19 0.41
N VAL A 18 -2.15 -6.87 0.54
CA VAL A 18 -1.51 -6.09 1.60
C VAL A 18 -2.14 -6.39 2.96
N ILE A 19 -3.46 -6.58 3.05
CA ILE A 19 -4.12 -6.99 4.30
C ILE A 19 -3.61 -8.34 4.77
N LYS A 20 -3.43 -9.29 3.85
CA LYS A 20 -2.84 -10.60 4.15
C LYS A 20 -1.41 -10.47 4.65
N LEU A 21 -0.57 -9.70 3.96
CA LEU A 21 0.82 -9.46 4.36
C LEU A 21 0.93 -8.84 5.76
N ILE A 22 0.09 -7.84 6.07
CA ILE A 22 0.03 -7.22 7.41
C ILE A 22 -0.39 -8.27 8.46
N SER A 23 -1.41 -9.07 8.17
CA SER A 23 -1.91 -10.09 9.08
C SER A 23 -0.84 -11.13 9.40
N GLU A 24 -0.15 -11.64 8.36
CA GLU A 24 0.89 -12.65 8.47
C GLU A 24 2.13 -12.12 9.22
N LYS A 25 2.57 -10.89 8.92
CA LYS A 25 3.79 -10.32 9.49
C LYS A 25 3.62 -9.90 10.95
N TYR A 26 2.44 -9.37 11.32
CA TYR A 26 2.22 -8.78 12.65
C TYR A 26 1.29 -9.58 13.55
N GLY A 27 0.68 -10.67 13.06
CA GLY A 27 -0.24 -11.51 13.82
C GLY A 27 -1.59 -10.85 14.11
N PHE A 28 -1.95 -9.82 13.34
CA PHE A 28 -3.25 -9.15 13.46
C PHE A 28 -4.37 -10.00 12.84
N SER A 29 -5.58 -9.85 13.37
CA SER A 29 -6.77 -10.38 12.68
C SER A 29 -6.96 -9.68 11.33
N GLU A 30 -7.53 -10.37 10.35
CA GLU A 30 -7.82 -9.80 9.02
C GLU A 30 -8.59 -8.47 9.11
N MET A 31 -9.61 -8.41 9.98
CA MET A 31 -10.40 -7.20 10.20
C MET A 31 -9.59 -6.06 10.83
N GLU A 32 -8.61 -6.39 11.68
CA GLU A 32 -7.69 -5.39 12.23
C GLU A 32 -6.71 -4.88 11.16
N SER A 33 -6.11 -5.78 10.39
CA SER A 33 -5.23 -5.45 9.27
C SER A 33 -5.94 -4.58 8.23
N MET A 34 -7.19 -4.92 7.89
CA MET A 34 -8.02 -4.14 6.99
C MET A 34 -8.20 -2.71 7.50
N ARG A 35 -8.60 -2.52 8.77
CA ARG A 35 -8.74 -1.16 9.33
C ARG A 35 -7.43 -0.38 9.33
N LYS A 36 -6.33 -1.05 9.69
CA LYS A 36 -5.00 -0.41 9.74
C LYS A 36 -4.49 0.01 8.36
N PHE A 37 -4.86 -0.74 7.32
CA PHE A 37 -4.47 -0.45 5.95
C PHE A 37 -5.39 0.58 5.29
N LEU A 38 -6.71 0.34 5.26
CA LEU A 38 -7.66 1.20 4.53
C LEU A 38 -7.77 2.62 5.09
N TYR A 39 -7.40 2.84 6.37
CA TYR A 39 -7.36 4.18 6.98
C TYR A 39 -5.95 4.79 7.02
N SER A 40 -5.00 4.26 6.26
CA SER A 40 -3.64 4.77 6.19
C SER A 40 -3.47 5.81 5.08
N GLU A 41 -2.51 6.71 5.23
CA GLU A 41 -2.12 7.64 4.15
C GLU A 41 -1.57 6.87 2.94
N THR A 42 -0.91 5.73 3.19
CA THR A 42 -0.46 4.82 2.13
C THR A 42 -1.61 4.38 1.23
N TYR A 43 -2.77 4.03 1.83
CA TYR A 43 -3.93 3.61 1.07
C TYR A 43 -4.60 4.80 0.37
N GLU A 44 -4.64 5.97 1.01
CA GLU A 44 -5.10 7.21 0.38
C GLU A 44 -4.30 7.48 -0.90
N MET A 45 -2.97 7.41 -0.83
CA MET A 45 -2.10 7.56 -2.00
C MET A 45 -2.31 6.46 -3.04
N LEU A 46 -2.41 5.19 -2.62
CA LEU A 46 -2.64 4.07 -3.53
C LEU A 46 -3.96 4.22 -4.30
N SER A 47 -5.00 4.75 -3.64
CA SER A 47 -6.32 4.98 -4.22
C SER A 47 -6.41 6.24 -5.10
N ASP A 48 -5.39 7.10 -5.06
CA ASP A 48 -5.28 8.24 -5.97
C ASP A 48 -4.76 7.78 -7.33
N PHE A 49 -5.66 7.80 -8.32
CA PHE A 49 -5.36 7.37 -9.67
C PHE A 49 -4.20 8.16 -10.30
N GLU A 50 -4.01 9.43 -9.93
CA GLU A 50 -3.00 10.29 -10.56
C GLU A 50 -1.57 10.00 -10.04
N LEU A 51 -1.43 9.23 -8.96
CA LEU A 51 -0.13 8.84 -8.41
C LEU A 51 0.45 7.58 -9.04
N GLU A 52 -0.33 6.87 -9.87
CA GLU A 52 0.09 5.69 -10.63
C GLU A 52 0.74 4.58 -9.77
N MET A 53 0.34 4.49 -8.49
CA MET A 53 0.98 3.58 -7.53
C MET A 53 0.77 2.09 -7.82
N TRP A 54 -0.09 1.75 -8.77
CA TRP A 54 -0.23 0.38 -9.30
C TRP A 54 1.03 -0.16 -9.98
N GLU A 55 2.03 0.69 -10.24
CA GLU A 55 3.34 0.24 -10.72
C GLU A 55 4.19 -0.44 -9.62
N PHE A 56 3.88 -0.20 -8.34
CA PHE A 56 4.59 -0.79 -7.21
C PHE A 56 4.04 -2.16 -6.83
N SER A 57 4.90 -3.12 -6.51
CA SER A 57 4.45 -4.41 -5.98
C SER A 57 3.72 -4.27 -4.63
N PRO A 58 2.84 -5.22 -4.23
CA PRO A 58 2.23 -5.21 -2.89
C PRO A 58 3.25 -5.17 -1.74
N LEU A 59 4.45 -5.73 -1.92
CA LEU A 59 5.53 -5.64 -0.94
C LEU A 59 6.10 -4.22 -0.81
N ALA A 60 6.14 -3.46 -1.91
CA ALA A 60 6.55 -2.06 -1.87
C ALA A 60 5.47 -1.19 -1.20
N ILE A 61 4.19 -1.46 -1.46
CA ILE A 61 3.09 -0.82 -0.74
C ILE A 61 3.12 -1.15 0.77
N LEU A 62 3.43 -2.40 1.13
CA LEU A 62 3.64 -2.77 2.53
C LEU A 62 4.79 -1.97 3.16
N ASP A 63 5.93 -1.83 2.49
CA ASP A 63 7.05 -1.01 2.98
C ASP A 63 6.64 0.46 3.18
N MET A 64 5.86 1.04 2.26
CA MET A 64 5.30 2.39 2.42
C MET A 64 4.41 2.50 3.66
N TRP A 65 3.53 1.53 3.88
CA TRP A 65 2.68 1.48 5.07
C TRP A 65 3.49 1.33 6.35
N GLU A 66 4.56 0.52 6.35
CA GLU A 66 5.46 0.36 7.48
C GLU A 66 6.24 1.65 7.78
N ASN A 67 6.72 2.34 6.75
CA ASN A 67 7.38 3.63 6.91
C ASN A 67 6.40 4.67 7.47
N GLU A 68 5.14 4.71 7.00
CA GLU A 68 4.11 5.54 7.61
C GLU A 68 3.93 5.22 9.11
N LYS A 69 3.91 3.93 9.50
CA LYS A 69 3.77 3.57 10.92
C LYS A 69 4.98 4.00 11.76
N ILE A 70 6.18 4.02 11.19
CA ILE A 70 7.43 4.35 11.89
C ILE A 70 7.67 5.86 11.93
N THR A 71 7.45 6.56 10.82
CA THR A 71 7.85 7.96 10.63
C THR A 71 6.68 8.93 10.54
N GLY A 72 5.46 8.42 10.33
CA GLY A 72 4.27 9.24 10.05
C GLY A 72 4.15 9.72 8.60
N ASP A 73 4.98 9.22 7.67
CA ASP A 73 4.91 9.60 6.25
C ASP A 73 5.35 8.43 5.34
N PRO A 74 4.45 7.87 4.49
CA PRO A 74 4.74 6.74 3.61
C PRO A 74 5.83 7.04 2.57
N ARG A 75 6.08 8.31 2.25
CA ARG A 75 7.11 8.74 1.30
C ARG A 75 8.53 8.53 1.81
N ASN A 76 8.67 8.13 3.08
CA ASN A 76 9.91 7.58 3.61
C ASN A 76 10.17 6.14 3.16
N SER A 77 9.33 5.50 2.36
CA SER A 77 9.73 4.25 1.72
C SER A 77 10.97 4.43 0.84
N VAL A 78 11.85 3.42 0.81
CA VAL A 78 13.00 3.38 -0.12
C VAL A 78 12.55 3.42 -1.58
N TYR A 79 11.33 2.97 -1.87
CA TYR A 79 10.74 2.98 -3.20
C TYR A 79 10.33 4.40 -3.66
N ILE A 80 10.15 5.35 -2.74
CA ILE A 80 9.79 6.74 -3.05
C ILE A 80 10.99 7.68 -2.88
N ARG A 81 11.81 7.48 -1.83
CA ARG A 81 12.95 8.37 -1.54
C ARG A 81 14.01 8.42 -2.64
N GLY A 82 14.00 7.47 -3.58
CA GLY A 82 14.89 7.48 -4.73
C GLY A 82 16.36 7.25 -4.36
N ASP A 83 16.63 6.70 -3.17
CA ASP A 83 17.96 6.26 -2.74
C ASP A 83 18.36 5.05 -3.59
N SER A 84 18.82 5.37 -4.80
CA SER A 84 19.47 4.49 -5.75
C SER A 84 20.82 4.10 -5.13
N GLY A 85 20.79 3.17 -4.17
CA GLY A 85 21.97 2.55 -3.59
C GLY A 85 22.57 1.49 -4.51
N VAL A 86 22.72 1.79 -5.80
CA VAL A 86 23.49 1.01 -6.79
C VAL A 86 24.59 1.85 -7.42
#